data_AF-A0A959QLN8-F1
#
_entry.id   AF-A0A959QLN8-F1
#
_cell.length_a   1.000
_cell.length_b   1.000
_cell.length_c   1.000
_cell.angle_alpha   90.00
_cell.angle_beta   90.00
_cell.angle_gamma   90.00
#
_symmetry.space_group_name_H-M   'P 1'
#
loop_
_entity.id
_entity.type
_entity.pdbx_description
1 polymer ?
#
loop_
_entity_poly.entity_id
_entity_poly.type
_entity_poly.pdbx_seq_one_letter_code
_entity_poly.pdbx_strand_id
1 'polypeptide(L)'
;GVARLNRLEKGADRYLSRFLRETRGLHYIKEAYQKLAWHELVHDHPERYLKYMEACKVHGASVVDEDITALYEARLNRVPDKHLLRARILFDGGYYEKAKDYLEFSAPKQYAQPESQLEYLYRLGRVYHALSDYQRALDYYARTIEMGRYEGYYFACNAALMSGNIYEKTGAYEQAKEFFNMALDIKPDEYRSSLHQKAKAGLNRLEDHY
;
A
#
# COMPACT_ATOMS: atom_id res chain seq x y z
N GLY A 1 -10.45 14.38 8.72
CA GLY A 1 -9.07 14.01 9.08
C GLY A 1 -8.30 13.54 7.87
N VAL A 2 -8.69 12.38 7.33
CA VAL A 2 -8.01 11.70 6.21
C VAL A 2 -7.72 12.59 5.01
N ALA A 3 -8.69 13.36 4.51
CA ALA A 3 -8.48 14.24 3.35
C ALA A 3 -7.35 15.28 3.56
N ARG A 4 -7.17 15.80 4.79
CA ARG A 4 -6.07 16.71 5.12
C ARG A 4 -4.75 15.96 5.26
N LEU A 5 -4.77 14.77 5.86
CA LEU A 5 -3.60 13.91 5.94
C LEU A 5 -3.07 13.57 4.55
N ASN A 6 -3.96 13.23 3.61
CA ASN A 6 -3.63 12.90 2.22
C ASN A 6 -2.96 14.06 1.47
N ARG A 7 -3.13 15.30 1.93
CA ARG A 7 -2.44 16.50 1.43
C ARG A 7 -1.15 16.84 2.19
N LEU A 8 -0.79 16.01 3.18
CA LEU A 8 0.28 16.27 4.15
C LEU A 8 0.10 17.60 4.89
N GLU A 9 -1.15 18.04 5.09
CA GLU A 9 -1.46 19.27 5.81
C GLU A 9 -1.31 19.11 7.33
N LYS A 10 -0.82 20.17 7.98
CA LYS A 10 -0.88 20.30 9.44
C LYS A 10 -2.34 20.36 9.92
N GLY A 11 -2.62 19.86 11.12
CA GLY A 11 -3.95 19.92 11.72
C GLY A 11 -4.88 18.76 11.36
N ALA A 12 -4.44 17.78 10.56
CA ALA A 12 -5.20 16.56 10.30
C ALA A 12 -5.50 15.77 11.59
N ASP A 13 -4.54 15.78 12.52
CA ASP A 13 -4.60 15.22 13.88
C ASP A 13 -5.81 15.72 14.67
N ARG A 14 -6.12 17.01 14.62
CA ARG A 14 -7.23 17.62 15.37
C ARG A 14 -8.57 16.98 15.00
N TYR A 15 -8.79 16.75 13.71
CA TYR A 15 -10.02 16.13 13.22
C TYR A 15 -10.08 14.64 13.53
N LEU A 16 -8.96 13.92 13.42
CA LEU A 16 -8.90 12.50 13.74
C LEU A 16 -9.10 12.25 15.25
N SER A 17 -8.47 13.08 16.08
CA SER A 17 -8.65 13.04 17.54
C SER A 17 -10.06 13.46 17.96
N ARG A 18 -10.68 14.41 17.25
CA ARG A 18 -12.09 14.74 17.46
C ARG A 18 -13.00 13.56 17.15
N PHE A 19 -12.80 12.89 16.02
CA PHE A 19 -13.54 11.67 15.66
C PHE A 19 -13.45 10.62 16.77
N LEU A 20 -12.25 10.33 17.28
CA LEU A 20 -12.06 9.37 18.37
C LEU A 20 -12.78 9.74 19.67
N ARG A 21 -13.02 11.03 19.94
CA ARG A 21 -13.75 11.48 21.14
C ARG A 21 -15.27 11.48 20.96
N GLU A 22 -15.75 11.75 19.75
CA GLU A 22 -17.17 11.96 19.47
C GLU A 22 -17.89 10.69 18.97
N THR A 23 -17.15 9.76 18.38
CA THR A 23 -17.70 8.52 17.84
C THR A 23 -18.19 7.60 18.96
N ARG A 24 -19.45 7.18 18.86
CA ARG A 24 -20.06 6.18 19.75
C ARG A 24 -20.01 4.76 19.22
N GLY A 25 -19.67 4.58 17.93
CA GLY A 25 -19.51 3.27 17.29
C GLY A 25 -18.11 2.69 17.48
N LEU A 26 -17.90 1.44 17.06
CA LEU A 26 -16.61 0.75 17.17
C LEU A 26 -15.83 0.67 15.83
N HIS A 27 -16.42 1.15 14.74
CA HIS A 27 -15.86 1.11 13.39
C HIS A 27 -14.93 2.31 13.14
N TYR A 28 -13.91 2.10 12.32
CA TYR A 28 -12.90 3.07 11.90
C TYR A 28 -12.05 3.64 13.05
N ILE A 29 -12.18 3.09 14.26
CA ILE A 29 -11.38 3.54 15.41
C ILE A 29 -9.92 3.14 15.20
N LYS A 30 -9.66 1.91 14.75
CA LYS A 30 -8.28 1.43 14.52
C LYS A 30 -7.67 2.16 13.34
N GLU A 31 -8.44 2.36 12.27
CA GLU A 31 -8.02 3.20 11.15
C GLU A 31 -7.67 4.62 11.62
N ALA A 32 -8.51 5.27 12.42
CA ALA A 32 -8.25 6.61 12.92
C ALA A 32 -6.95 6.69 13.73
N TYR A 33 -6.65 5.68 14.56
CA TYR A 33 -5.36 5.58 15.26
C TYR A 33 -4.18 5.38 14.30
N GLN A 34 -4.32 4.52 13.29
CA GLN A 34 -3.30 4.34 12.26
C GLN A 34 -3.02 5.66 11.51
N LYS A 35 -4.06 6.40 11.11
CA LYS A 35 -3.89 7.70 10.43
C LYS A 35 -3.27 8.75 11.34
N LEU A 36 -3.54 8.73 12.64
CA LEU A 36 -2.85 9.58 13.62
C LEU A 36 -1.37 9.20 13.74
N ALA A 37 -1.07 7.91 13.82
CA ALA A 37 0.30 7.42 13.84
C ALA A 37 1.06 7.91 12.59
N TRP A 38 0.46 7.75 11.41
CA TRP A 38 1.03 8.22 10.15
C TRP A 38 1.27 9.73 10.15
N HIS A 39 0.31 10.50 10.64
CA HIS A 39 0.44 11.95 10.77
C HIS A 39 1.66 12.33 11.60
N GLU A 40 1.85 11.71 12.77
CA GLU A 40 2.99 11.99 13.65
C GLU A 40 4.32 11.59 13.01
N LEU A 41 4.38 10.42 12.34
CA LEU A 41 5.61 9.97 11.69
C LEU A 41 6.05 10.90 10.55
N VAL A 42 5.10 11.37 9.72
CA VAL A 42 5.44 12.32 8.64
C VAL A 42 5.81 13.71 9.16
N HIS A 43 5.53 14.01 10.44
CA HIS A 43 5.93 15.23 11.13
C HIS A 43 7.09 15.01 12.12
N ASP A 44 7.87 13.94 11.93
CA ASP A 44 9.13 13.67 12.66
C ASP A 44 8.95 13.34 14.16
N HIS A 45 7.85 12.67 14.52
CA HIS A 45 7.60 12.16 15.88
C HIS A 45 7.40 10.62 15.90
N PRO A 46 8.46 9.81 15.67
CA PRO A 46 8.37 8.35 15.61
C PRO A 46 7.93 7.69 16.93
N GLU A 47 8.22 8.30 18.08
CA GLU A 47 7.76 7.82 19.40
C GLU A 47 6.24 7.89 19.53
N ARG A 48 5.62 8.91 18.93
CA ARG A 48 4.16 9.06 18.93
C ARG A 48 3.49 8.12 17.94
N TYR A 49 4.16 7.80 16.82
CA TYR A 49 3.70 6.75 15.91
C TYR A 49 3.50 5.43 16.65
N LEU A 50 4.50 4.97 17.41
CA LEU A 50 4.41 3.73 18.17
C LEU A 50 3.30 3.77 19.21
N LYS A 51 3.16 4.90 19.93
CA LYS A 51 2.08 5.09 20.91
C LYS A 51 0.69 4.95 20.28
N TYR A 52 0.47 5.53 19.09
CA TYR A 52 -0.80 5.41 18.39
C TYR A 52 -1.01 4.01 17.80
N MET A 53 0.05 3.32 17.37
CA MET A 53 -0.05 1.92 16.95
C MET A 53 -0.39 0.99 18.12
N GLU A 54 0.13 1.23 19.33
CA GLU A 54 -0.32 0.50 20.54
C GLU A 54 -1.80 0.77 20.84
N ALA A 55 -2.24 2.03 20.73
CA ALA A 55 -3.66 2.37 20.89
C ALA A 55 -4.54 1.67 19.83
N CYS A 56 -4.07 1.56 18.58
CA CYS A 56 -4.73 0.83 17.50
C CYS A 56 -4.95 -0.66 17.84
N LYS A 57 -4.00 -1.31 18.52
CA LYS A 57 -4.14 -2.71 18.94
C LYS A 57 -5.28 -2.88 19.95
N VAL A 58 -5.40 -1.95 20.89
CA VAL A 58 -6.31 -2.06 22.04
C VAL A 58 -7.74 -1.58 21.75
N HIS A 59 -7.89 -0.48 21.01
CA HIS A 59 -9.18 0.20 20.89
C HIS A 59 -9.92 -0.13 19.59
N GLY A 60 -11.26 -0.08 19.62
CA GLY A 60 -12.11 -0.33 18.46
C GLY A 60 -12.27 -1.81 18.09
N ALA A 61 -13.16 -2.08 17.14
CA ALA A 61 -13.38 -3.43 16.62
C ALA A 61 -12.68 -3.62 15.26
N SER A 62 -12.39 -4.86 14.89
CA SER A 62 -11.82 -5.21 13.56
C SER A 62 -12.89 -5.85 12.69
N VAL A 63 -13.90 -5.04 12.32
CA VAL A 63 -15.06 -5.50 11.55
C VAL A 63 -14.97 -5.07 10.09
N VAL A 64 -14.46 -3.88 9.84
CA VAL A 64 -14.27 -3.35 8.47
C VAL A 64 -12.83 -3.57 8.02
N ASP A 65 -12.63 -3.67 6.70
CA ASP A 65 -11.32 -3.97 6.10
C ASP A 65 -10.25 -2.95 6.50
N GLU A 66 -10.63 -1.67 6.66
CA GLU A 66 -9.74 -0.61 7.11
C GLU A 66 -9.20 -0.86 8.52
N ASP A 67 -10.06 -1.27 9.45
CA ASP A 67 -9.66 -1.57 10.83
C ASP A 67 -8.85 -2.86 10.93
N ILE A 68 -9.14 -3.86 10.08
CA ILE A 68 -8.35 -5.10 9.98
C ILE A 68 -6.94 -4.77 9.49
N THR A 69 -6.83 -3.95 8.44
CA THR A 69 -5.55 -3.51 7.86
C THR A 69 -4.76 -2.66 8.86
N ALA A 70 -5.43 -1.74 9.56
CA ALA A 70 -4.81 -0.92 10.60
C ALA A 70 -4.28 -1.76 11.77
N LEU A 71 -5.04 -2.76 12.22
CA LEU A 71 -4.59 -3.68 13.27
C LEU A 71 -3.39 -4.51 12.81
N TYR A 72 -3.42 -4.99 11.57
CA TYR A 72 -2.34 -5.76 11.00
C TYR A 72 -1.04 -4.95 10.99
N GLU A 73 -1.06 -3.72 10.46
CA GLU A 73 0.11 -2.83 10.45
C GLU A 73 0.64 -2.54 11.85
N ALA A 74 -0.26 -2.31 12.82
CA ALA A 74 0.14 -2.08 14.20
C ALA A 74 0.86 -3.31 14.81
N ARG A 75 0.40 -4.53 14.51
CA ARG A 75 0.98 -5.78 15.04
C ARG A 75 2.38 -6.08 14.52
N LEU A 76 2.75 -5.57 13.35
CA LEU A 76 4.11 -5.70 12.81
C LEU A 76 5.15 -4.99 13.68
N ASN A 77 4.71 -4.03 14.52
CA ASN A 77 5.54 -3.31 15.47
C ASN A 77 6.79 -2.66 14.85
N ARG A 78 6.68 -2.30 13.58
CA ARG A 78 7.74 -1.65 12.79
C ARG A 78 7.38 -0.20 12.51
N VAL A 79 8.39 0.65 12.50
CA VAL A 79 8.26 2.04 12.05
C VAL A 79 8.62 2.07 10.56
N PRO A 80 7.67 2.39 9.66
CA PRO A 80 7.94 2.44 8.23
C PRO A 80 8.87 3.59 7.90
N ASP A 81 9.51 3.53 6.73
CA ASP A 81 10.30 4.65 6.23
C ASP A 81 9.39 5.86 5.99
N LYS A 82 9.77 7.03 6.53
CA LYS A 82 8.99 8.26 6.47
C LYS A 82 8.73 8.71 5.03
N HIS A 83 9.70 8.56 4.14
CA HIS A 83 9.60 9.01 2.75
C HIS A 83 8.64 8.11 1.98
N LEU A 84 8.75 6.78 2.15
CA LEU A 84 7.82 5.82 1.56
C LEU A 84 6.40 6.01 2.08
N LEU A 85 6.25 6.31 3.39
CA LEU A 85 4.93 6.60 3.97
C LEU A 85 4.33 7.89 3.42
N ARG A 86 5.11 8.96 3.22
CA ARG A 86 4.62 10.18 2.57
C ARG A 86 4.12 9.90 1.16
N ALA A 87 4.87 9.14 0.37
CA ALA A 87 4.44 8.73 -0.97
C ALA A 87 3.16 7.89 -0.93
N ARG A 88 3.02 6.97 0.03
CA ARG A 88 1.77 6.22 0.28
C ARG A 88 0.59 7.15 0.50
N ILE A 89 0.72 8.09 1.42
CA ILE A 89 -0.35 9.01 1.82
C ILE A 89 -0.79 9.88 0.64
N LEU A 90 0.16 10.38 -0.15
CA LEU A 90 -0.13 11.14 -1.37
C LEU A 90 -0.86 10.28 -2.40
N PHE A 91 -0.39 9.03 -2.61
CA PHE A 91 -1.03 8.09 -3.51
C PHE A 91 -2.47 7.78 -3.09
N ASP A 92 -2.70 7.47 -1.81
CA ASP A 92 -4.04 7.21 -1.25
C ASP A 92 -4.96 8.44 -1.38
N GLY A 93 -4.37 9.64 -1.47
CA GLY A 93 -5.06 10.89 -1.76
C GLY A 93 -5.35 11.19 -3.24
N GLY A 94 -4.88 10.36 -4.16
CA GLY A 94 -4.95 10.61 -5.61
C GLY A 94 -3.91 11.62 -6.12
N TYR A 95 -2.95 12.04 -5.29
CA TYR A 95 -1.90 12.99 -5.67
C TYR A 95 -0.71 12.27 -6.32
N TYR A 96 -0.96 11.56 -7.41
CA TYR A 96 0.02 10.66 -8.04
C TYR A 96 1.29 11.38 -8.53
N GLU A 97 1.16 12.56 -9.14
CA GLU A 97 2.31 13.37 -9.56
C GLU A 97 3.19 13.76 -8.37
N LYS A 98 2.59 14.21 -7.27
CA LYS A 98 3.35 14.53 -6.06
C LYS A 98 4.02 13.30 -5.46
N ALA A 99 3.32 12.15 -5.46
CA ALA A 99 3.88 10.90 -4.98
C ALA A 99 5.09 10.47 -5.83
N LYS A 100 5.01 10.65 -7.17
CA LYS A 100 6.10 10.41 -8.11
C LYS A 100 7.30 11.29 -7.79
N ASP A 101 7.10 12.60 -7.71
CA ASP A 101 8.17 13.57 -7.45
C ASP A 101 8.87 13.27 -6.10
N TYR A 102 8.09 12.90 -5.07
CA TYR A 102 8.64 12.50 -3.77
C TYR A 102 9.51 11.24 -3.86
N LEU A 103 9.07 10.22 -4.61
CA LEU A 103 9.82 8.97 -4.77
C LEU A 103 11.06 9.15 -5.66
N GLU A 104 10.95 9.88 -6.77
CA GLU A 104 12.08 10.11 -7.67
C GLU A 104 13.18 10.98 -7.03
N PHE A 105 12.80 11.89 -6.13
CA PHE A 105 13.76 12.69 -5.37
C PHE A 105 14.50 11.88 -4.30
N SER A 106 13.88 10.82 -3.76
CA SER A 106 14.54 9.89 -2.84
C SER A 106 15.36 8.85 -3.60
N ALA A 107 16.69 8.91 -3.48
CA ALA A 107 17.56 7.96 -4.18
C ALA A 107 17.42 6.54 -3.58
N PRO A 108 17.43 5.46 -4.40
CA PRO A 108 17.40 4.08 -3.90
C PRO A 108 18.49 3.76 -2.87
N LYS A 109 19.65 4.42 -3.00
CA LYS A 109 20.79 4.31 -2.07
C LYS A 109 20.48 4.77 -0.64
N GLN A 110 19.36 5.46 -0.43
CA GLN A 110 18.92 5.94 0.87
C GLN A 110 18.24 4.85 1.70
N TYR A 111 17.75 3.77 1.07
CA TYR A 111 17.06 2.69 1.76
C TYR A 111 18.05 1.60 2.18
N ALA A 112 18.43 1.59 3.46
CA ALA A 112 19.38 0.62 4.00
C ALA A 112 18.81 -0.81 4.09
N GLN A 113 17.49 -0.94 4.24
CA GLN A 113 16.83 -2.25 4.41
C GLN A 113 16.30 -2.78 3.08
N PRO A 114 16.48 -4.08 2.77
CA PRO A 114 15.93 -4.71 1.56
C PRO A 114 14.42 -4.53 1.43
N GLU A 115 13.68 -4.62 2.54
CA GLU A 115 12.24 -4.39 2.57
C GLU A 115 11.86 -3.00 2.03
N SER A 116 12.56 -1.95 2.49
CA SER A 116 12.28 -0.57 2.06
C SER A 116 12.64 -0.35 0.60
N GLN A 117 13.70 -0.99 0.10
CA GLN A 117 14.03 -0.97 -1.33
C GLN A 117 12.95 -1.66 -2.18
N LEU A 118 12.46 -2.81 -1.72
CA LEU A 118 11.39 -3.55 -2.38
C LEU A 118 10.08 -2.74 -2.40
N GLU A 119 9.70 -2.16 -1.26
CA GLU A 119 8.54 -1.27 -1.15
C GLU A 119 8.67 -0.05 -2.06
N TYR A 120 9.85 0.57 -2.12
CA TYR A 120 10.14 1.69 -3.00
C TYR A 120 9.86 1.35 -4.48
N LEU A 121 10.41 0.23 -4.98
CA LEU A 121 10.19 -0.22 -6.35
C LEU A 121 8.69 -0.44 -6.62
N TYR A 122 8.02 -1.12 -5.69
CA TYR A 122 6.59 -1.38 -5.80
C TYR A 122 5.76 -0.10 -5.84
N ARG A 123 6.11 0.89 -5.01
CA ARG A 123 5.43 2.19 -4.96
C ARG A 123 5.61 2.98 -6.24
N LEU A 124 6.79 2.99 -6.85
CA LEU A 124 7.00 3.61 -8.16
C LEU A 124 6.15 2.94 -9.23
N GLY A 125 6.11 1.60 -9.28
CA GLY A 125 5.25 0.88 -10.21
C GLY A 125 3.77 1.26 -10.05
N ARG A 126 3.27 1.33 -8.80
CA ARG A 126 1.91 1.79 -8.47
C ARG A 126 1.64 3.21 -8.93
N VAL A 127 2.57 4.14 -8.70
CA VAL A 127 2.43 5.54 -9.09
C VAL A 127 2.37 5.69 -10.61
N TYR A 128 3.30 5.07 -11.34
CA TYR A 128 3.28 5.13 -12.81
C TYR A 128 2.04 4.47 -13.42
N HIS A 129 1.57 3.36 -12.84
CA HIS A 129 0.31 2.74 -13.24
C HIS A 129 -0.85 3.73 -13.09
N ALA A 130 -0.96 4.41 -11.94
CA ALA A 130 -2.01 5.39 -11.70
C ALA A 130 -1.91 6.63 -12.63
N LEU A 131 -0.71 6.95 -13.12
CA LEU A 131 -0.45 7.97 -14.13
C LEU A 131 -0.62 7.45 -15.57
N SER A 132 -1.08 6.21 -15.76
CA SER A 132 -1.22 5.54 -17.06
C SER A 132 0.08 5.38 -17.86
N ASP A 133 1.24 5.53 -17.22
CA ASP A 133 2.53 5.18 -17.80
C ASP A 133 2.80 3.69 -17.59
N TYR A 134 2.17 2.87 -18.44
CA TYR A 134 2.20 1.41 -18.30
C TYR A 134 3.59 0.82 -18.54
N GLN A 135 4.41 1.43 -19.39
CA GLN A 135 5.76 0.94 -19.65
C GLN A 135 6.61 1.03 -18.39
N ARG A 136 6.71 2.23 -17.78
CA ARG A 136 7.47 2.37 -16.53
C ARG A 136 6.85 1.57 -15.38
N ALA A 137 5.52 1.50 -15.31
CA ALA A 137 4.85 0.68 -14.29
C ALA A 137 5.29 -0.79 -14.35
N LEU A 138 5.28 -1.38 -15.56
CA LEU A 138 5.70 -2.76 -15.80
C LEU A 138 7.19 -2.97 -15.48
N ASP A 139 8.06 -2.02 -15.85
CA ASP A 139 9.50 -2.09 -15.53
C ASP A 139 9.73 -2.14 -14.00
N TYR A 140 9.05 -1.28 -13.24
CA TYR A 140 9.16 -1.28 -11.78
C TYR A 140 8.53 -2.51 -11.15
N TYR A 141 7.38 -2.98 -11.64
CA TYR A 141 6.78 -4.22 -11.16
C TYR A 141 7.65 -5.45 -11.43
N ALA A 142 8.30 -5.54 -12.58
CA ALA A 142 9.24 -6.61 -12.89
C ALA A 142 10.39 -6.65 -11.87
N ARG A 143 10.97 -5.49 -11.55
CA ARG A 143 12.02 -5.38 -10.52
C ARG A 143 11.52 -5.71 -9.11
N THR A 144 10.28 -5.33 -8.77
CA THR A 144 9.65 -5.74 -7.50
C THR A 144 9.50 -7.26 -7.43
N ILE A 145 9.07 -7.91 -8.51
CA ILE A 145 8.91 -9.37 -8.56
C ILE A 145 10.26 -10.07 -8.44
N GLU A 146 11.25 -9.64 -9.22
CA GLU A 146 12.61 -10.20 -9.20
C GLU A 146 13.21 -10.17 -7.79
N MET A 147 13.09 -9.03 -7.10
CA MET A 147 13.64 -8.84 -5.77
C MET A 147 12.82 -9.53 -4.67
N GLY A 148 11.49 -9.56 -4.77
CA GLY A 148 10.61 -9.85 -3.63
C GLY A 148 9.86 -11.18 -3.68
N ARG A 149 9.95 -11.96 -4.75
CA ARG A 149 9.11 -13.16 -4.94
C ARG A 149 9.29 -14.27 -3.90
N TYR A 150 10.36 -14.22 -3.10
CA TYR A 150 10.66 -15.20 -2.04
C TYR A 150 10.72 -14.57 -0.63
N GLU A 151 10.37 -13.29 -0.47
CA GLU A 151 10.60 -12.52 0.76
C GLU A 151 9.36 -12.45 1.70
N GLY A 152 8.28 -13.16 1.39
CA GLY A 152 7.03 -13.16 2.18
C GLY A 152 6.19 -11.87 2.10
N TYR A 153 6.79 -10.73 1.72
CA TYR A 153 6.07 -9.48 1.53
C TYR A 153 5.09 -9.53 0.36
N TYR A 154 3.94 -8.88 0.51
CA TYR A 154 2.89 -8.88 -0.52
C TYR A 154 3.25 -8.12 -1.81
N PHE A 155 4.31 -7.31 -1.79
CA PHE A 155 4.69 -6.41 -2.88
C PHE A 155 4.88 -7.14 -4.22
N ALA A 156 5.59 -8.27 -4.23
CA ALA A 156 5.85 -9.05 -5.44
C ALA A 156 4.57 -9.70 -5.99
N CYS A 157 3.74 -10.29 -5.11
CA CYS A 157 2.46 -10.88 -5.50
C CYS A 157 1.52 -9.83 -6.10
N ASN A 158 1.42 -8.65 -5.46
CA ASN A 158 0.57 -7.59 -5.96
C ASN A 158 1.15 -6.90 -7.21
N ALA A 159 2.48 -6.82 -7.36
CA ALA A 159 3.12 -6.36 -8.59
C ALA A 159 2.75 -7.26 -9.77
N ALA A 160 2.82 -8.59 -9.60
CA ALA A 160 2.39 -9.55 -10.62
C ALA A 160 0.90 -9.40 -10.97
N LEU A 161 0.03 -9.27 -9.96
CA LEU A 161 -1.40 -9.00 -10.16
C LEU A 161 -1.63 -7.71 -10.96
N MET A 162 -0.92 -6.63 -10.64
CA MET A 162 -1.07 -5.34 -11.30
C MET A 162 -0.52 -5.36 -12.74
N SER A 163 0.56 -6.07 -13.00
CA SER A 163 1.04 -6.33 -14.37
C SER A 163 -0.01 -7.08 -15.20
N GLY A 164 -0.65 -8.11 -14.61
CA GLY A 164 -1.74 -8.84 -15.27
C GLY A 164 -2.90 -7.92 -15.66
N ASN A 165 -3.32 -7.02 -14.76
CA ASN A 165 -4.36 -6.02 -15.04
C ASN A 165 -3.96 -5.03 -16.14
N ILE A 166 -2.67 -4.62 -16.21
CA ILE A 166 -2.18 -3.74 -17.27
C ILE A 166 -2.29 -4.46 -18.62
N TYR A 167 -1.76 -5.68 -18.72
CA TYR A 167 -1.77 -6.44 -19.95
C TYR A 167 -3.20 -6.75 -20.42
N GLU A 168 -4.10 -7.12 -19.49
CA GLU A 168 -5.53 -7.30 -19.77
C GLU A 168 -6.13 -6.03 -20.38
N LYS A 169 -5.88 -4.88 -19.74
CA LYS A 169 -6.39 -3.57 -20.20
C LYS A 169 -5.85 -3.19 -21.59
N THR A 170 -4.63 -3.58 -21.92
CA THR A 170 -4.01 -3.30 -23.23
C THR A 170 -4.29 -4.36 -24.29
N GLY A 171 -5.11 -5.38 -23.99
CA GLY A 171 -5.46 -6.45 -24.94
C GLY A 171 -4.39 -7.53 -25.13
N ALA A 172 -3.36 -7.55 -24.27
CA ALA A 172 -2.28 -8.52 -24.28
C ALA A 172 -2.65 -9.71 -23.38
N TYR A 173 -3.67 -10.47 -23.77
CA TYR A 173 -4.33 -11.45 -22.90
C TYR A 173 -3.43 -12.63 -22.49
N GLU A 174 -2.53 -13.09 -23.36
CA GLU A 174 -1.57 -14.15 -23.02
C GLU A 174 -0.63 -13.69 -21.89
N GLN A 175 -0.04 -12.50 -22.02
CA GLN A 175 0.79 -11.93 -20.94
C GLN A 175 -0.02 -11.69 -19.67
N ALA A 176 -1.28 -11.24 -19.79
CA ALA A 176 -2.15 -11.06 -18.64
C ALA A 176 -2.34 -12.37 -17.86
N LYS A 177 -2.58 -13.48 -18.58
CA LYS A 177 -2.71 -14.82 -18.03
C LYS A 177 -1.43 -15.29 -17.35
N GLU A 178 -0.26 -15.07 -17.96
CA GLU A 178 1.04 -15.39 -17.36
C GLU A 178 1.22 -14.67 -16.02
N PHE A 179 0.96 -13.37 -15.97
CA PHE A 179 1.13 -12.57 -14.76
C PHE A 179 0.10 -12.88 -13.67
N PHE A 180 -1.15 -13.19 -14.03
CA PHE A 180 -2.13 -13.65 -13.04
C PHE A 180 -1.74 -15.00 -12.43
N ASN A 181 -1.25 -15.96 -13.23
CA ASN A 181 -0.72 -17.22 -12.70
C ASN A 181 0.51 -16.99 -11.82
N MET A 182 1.42 -16.11 -12.22
CA MET A 182 2.57 -15.73 -11.40
C MET A 182 2.16 -15.14 -10.04
N ALA A 183 1.11 -14.31 -10.01
CA ALA A 183 0.57 -13.79 -8.75
C ALA A 183 0.03 -14.92 -7.84
N LEU A 184 -0.56 -15.97 -8.43
CA LEU A 184 -1.03 -17.16 -7.70
C LEU A 184 0.14 -18.00 -7.17
N ASP A 185 1.26 -18.06 -7.88
CA ASP A 185 2.44 -18.82 -7.45
C ASP A 185 3.19 -18.17 -6.29
N ILE A 186 3.26 -16.83 -6.27
CA ILE A 186 3.87 -16.08 -5.17
C ILE A 186 2.97 -16.20 -3.93
N LYS A 187 3.54 -16.66 -2.82
CA LYS A 187 2.84 -16.90 -1.55
C LYS A 187 3.26 -15.85 -0.51
N PRO A 188 2.67 -14.65 -0.52
CA PRO A 188 2.95 -13.67 0.53
C PRO A 188 2.33 -14.12 1.86
N ASP A 189 2.89 -13.66 2.96
CA ASP A 189 2.32 -13.84 4.30
C ASP A 189 1.10 -12.94 4.49
N GLU A 190 1.07 -11.82 3.76
CA GLU A 190 0.13 -10.72 3.90
C GLU A 190 -0.80 -10.67 2.67
N TYR A 191 -2.09 -10.47 2.90
CA TYR A 191 -3.13 -10.29 1.86
C TYR A 191 -3.28 -11.44 0.83
N ARG A 192 -2.61 -12.58 1.02
CA ARG A 192 -2.58 -13.71 0.07
C ARG A 192 -3.95 -14.08 -0.47
N SER A 193 -4.93 -14.32 0.40
CA SER A 193 -6.28 -14.73 -0.02
C SER A 193 -6.94 -13.69 -0.93
N SER A 194 -6.85 -12.40 -0.57
CA SER A 194 -7.43 -11.32 -1.36
C SER A 194 -6.72 -11.16 -2.71
N LEU A 195 -5.39 -11.21 -2.73
CA LEU A 195 -4.58 -11.10 -3.95
C LEU A 195 -4.84 -12.28 -4.90
N HIS A 196 -4.89 -13.50 -4.36
CA HIS A 196 -5.16 -14.71 -5.15
C HIS A 196 -6.60 -14.73 -5.66
N GLN A 197 -7.58 -14.26 -4.89
CA GLN A 197 -8.95 -14.10 -5.37
C GLN A 197 -9.03 -13.11 -6.54
N LYS A 198 -8.33 -11.98 -6.46
CA LYS A 198 -8.26 -11.00 -7.56
C LYS A 198 -7.58 -11.57 -8.81
N ALA A 199 -6.50 -12.33 -8.65
CA ALA A 199 -5.82 -13.00 -9.76
C ALA A 199 -6.71 -14.05 -10.43
N LYS A 200 -7.42 -14.87 -9.65
CA LYS A 200 -8.41 -15.83 -10.18
C LYS A 200 -9.56 -15.14 -10.91
N ALA A 201 -10.08 -14.04 -10.35
CA ALA A 201 -11.10 -13.24 -11.02
C ALA A 201 -10.57 -12.66 -12.34
N GLY A 202 -9.28 -12.28 -12.40
CA GLY A 202 -8.60 -11.90 -13.63
C GLY A 202 -8.58 -13.01 -14.68
N LEU A 203 -8.12 -14.20 -14.30
CA LEU A 203 -8.10 -15.37 -15.19
C LEU A 203 -9.49 -15.71 -15.72
N ASN A 204 -10.52 -15.71 -14.87
CA ASN A 204 -11.89 -15.99 -15.31
C ASN A 204 -12.39 -14.98 -16.35
N ARG A 205 -12.04 -13.68 -16.23
CA ARG A 205 -12.41 -12.69 -17.26
C ARG A 205 -11.72 -12.95 -18.59
N LEU A 206 -10.50 -13.47 -18.58
CA LEU A 206 -9.78 -13.81 -19.80
C LEU A 206 -10.41 -15.00 -20.52
N GLU A 207 -11.02 -15.95 -19.80
CA GLU A 207 -11.73 -17.10 -20.40
C GLU A 207 -12.93 -16.67 -21.24
N ASP A 208 -13.60 -15.56 -20.89
CA ASP A 208 -14.72 -15.00 -21.66
C ASP A 208 -14.29 -14.32 -22.97
N HIS A 209 -12.98 -14.16 -23.20
CA HIS A 209 -12.41 -13.50 -24.38
C HIS A 209 -11.85 -14.48 -25.45
N TYR A 210 -11.92 -15.79 -25.21
CA TYR A 210 -11.55 -16.85 -26.16
C TYR A 210 -12.79 -17.62 -26.63
#